data_AF-A0A922M5H4-F1
#
_entry.id   AF-A0A922M5H4-F1
#
_cell.length_a   1.000
_cell.length_b   1.000
_cell.length_c   1.000
_cell.angle_alpha   90.00
_cell.angle_beta   90.00
_cell.angle_gamma   90.00
#
_symmetry.space_group_name_H-M   'P 1'
#
loop_
_entity.id
_entity.type
_entity.pdbx_description
1 polymer ?
#
loop_
_entity_poly.entity_id
_entity_poly.type
_entity_poly.pdbx_seq_one_letter_code
_entity_poly.pdbx_strand_id
1 'polypeptide(L)'
;MDESNPEISLLIDDQVFKAKRDDLIQHSDFFRAMFTGDYVERERKQIFIEVVDAASMSIIMRYMNIGLIDLSEFDLPTIGDLAVAASFLQITELTKQIDYCLEQQLTLANWLEVKEIASNAALVKLEQSTVIYGLFSFHIMKTEYIQSLDKLYWYLAHPYLNIESEIQVFKFGLKWLQEHEMGADTLLVVLCCLDLKRITYAEVREIRDLIKDYTNSLAEKVVDCLYKLVSEYDLSLDTIRQNKTELCQEFTEKVYTEVFNLVKESIERKLRFIPTVPMWSNKDKKPEVSQNYLFTYTEEAGFQRWMEVAERNLWGWNITAWSPTQIVVVCGEYGRGSGIFMRDVKVYDIYKKEWTQHGVELPLRRHAGVVVVNDSLFLLGGVGGFR
;
A
#
# COMPACT_ATOMS: atom_id res chain seq x y z
N MET A 1 45.88 22.19 22.63
CA MET A 1 44.53 21.58 22.65
C MET A 1 43.62 22.64 22.06
N ASP A 2 43.02 22.35 20.92
CA ASP A 2 42.22 23.32 20.18
C ASP A 2 40.92 23.58 20.94
N GLU A 3 40.80 24.74 21.60
CA GLU A 3 39.61 25.16 22.35
C GLU A 3 38.41 25.46 21.44
N SER A 4 38.57 25.38 20.11
CA SER A 4 37.53 25.77 19.15
C SER A 4 36.40 24.75 18.98
N ASN A 5 36.60 23.47 19.33
CA ASN A 5 35.60 22.41 19.16
C ASN A 5 35.49 21.50 20.40
N PRO A 6 34.68 21.88 21.41
CA PRO A 6 34.61 21.15 22.67
C PRO A 6 33.91 19.79 22.51
N GLU A 7 34.47 18.77 23.17
CA GLU A 7 33.84 17.46 23.36
C GLU A 7 32.59 17.59 24.25
N ILE A 8 31.50 16.95 23.84
CA ILE A 8 30.23 16.88 24.57
C ILE A 8 29.84 15.43 24.84
N SER A 9 29.09 15.23 25.92
CA SER A 9 28.53 13.94 26.32
C SER A 9 27.03 13.92 26.05
N LEU A 10 26.58 12.99 25.21
CA LEU A 10 25.18 12.66 25.04
C LEU A 10 24.84 11.52 26.01
N LEU A 11 23.86 11.76 26.87
CA LEU A 11 23.34 10.83 27.86
C LEU A 11 22.05 10.24 27.29
N ILE A 12 22.10 8.96 26.95
CA ILE A 12 21.02 8.24 26.26
C ILE A 12 20.88 6.89 26.94
N ASP A 13 19.68 6.60 27.43
CA ASP A 13 19.43 5.54 28.41
C ASP A 13 20.45 5.65 29.57
N ASP A 14 21.14 4.55 29.91
CA ASP A 14 22.21 4.51 30.90
C ASP A 14 23.62 4.63 30.28
N GLN A 15 23.73 5.07 29.03
CA GLN A 15 24.98 5.13 28.27
C GLN A 15 25.44 6.57 27.96
N VAL A 16 26.76 6.74 27.84
CA VAL A 16 27.40 8.03 27.54
C VAL A 16 28.11 7.97 26.20
N PHE A 17 27.65 8.76 25.23
CA PHE A 17 28.27 8.91 23.92
C PHE A 17 29.06 10.22 23.85
N LYS A 18 30.34 10.13 23.50
CA LYS A 18 31.20 11.30 23.34
C LYS A 18 31.27 11.72 21.88
N ALA A 19 31.03 12.99 21.61
CA ALA A 19 31.06 13.55 20.27
C ALA A 19 31.65 14.97 20.30
N LYS A 20 32.10 15.47 19.14
CA LYS A 20 32.43 16.88 18.97
C LYS A 20 31.21 17.64 18.48
N ARG A 21 31.04 18.89 18.92
CA ARG A 21 29.89 19.70 18.52
C ARG A 21 29.82 19.89 17.01
N ASP A 22 30.95 20.19 16.38
CA ASP A 22 30.97 20.44 14.93
C ASP A 22 30.54 19.21 14.14
N ASP A 23 30.94 18.01 14.57
CA ASP A 23 30.57 16.75 13.90
C ASP A 23 29.05 16.51 13.98
N LEU A 24 28.44 16.79 15.14
CA LEU A 24 26.98 16.69 15.30
C LEU A 24 26.25 17.74 14.46
N ILE A 25 26.69 19.00 14.50
CA ILE A 25 26.09 20.10 13.74
C ILE A 25 26.18 19.83 12.24
N GLN A 26 27.28 19.25 11.77
CA GLN A 26 27.46 18.94 10.36
C GLN A 26 26.40 17.96 9.86
N HIS A 27 26.02 16.96 10.67
CA HIS A 27 25.17 15.86 10.23
C HIS A 27 23.70 15.97 10.67
N SER A 28 23.37 16.83 11.64
CA SER A 28 22.06 16.91 12.27
C SER A 28 21.58 18.35 12.42
N ASP A 29 20.43 18.65 11.83
CA ASP A 29 19.80 19.97 11.98
C ASP A 29 19.19 20.19 13.37
N PHE A 30 18.83 19.10 14.06
CA PHE A 30 18.46 19.13 15.49
C PHE A 30 19.61 19.67 16.35
N PHE A 31 20.82 19.10 16.21
CA PHE A 31 21.99 19.57 16.95
C PHE A 31 22.46 20.95 16.49
N ARG A 32 22.35 21.26 15.18
CA ARG A 32 22.56 22.62 14.67
C ARG A 32 21.68 23.62 15.41
N ALA A 33 20.36 23.40 15.43
CA ALA A 33 19.41 24.28 16.10
C ALA A 33 19.71 24.40 17.61
N MET A 34 20.03 23.29 18.28
CA MET A 34 20.37 23.26 19.70
C MET A 34 21.61 24.09 20.04
N PHE A 35 22.66 24.04 19.22
CA PHE A 35 23.94 24.70 19.53
C PHE A 35 24.07 26.11 18.96
N THR A 36 23.36 26.44 17.87
CA THR A 36 23.39 27.79 17.28
C THR A 36 22.25 28.68 17.75
N GLY A 37 21.19 28.12 18.34
CA GLY A 37 20.07 28.88 18.90
C GLY A 37 20.36 29.49 20.28
N ASP A 38 19.43 30.30 20.77
CA ASP A 38 19.47 30.91 22.11
C ASP A 38 18.90 29.96 23.19
N TYR A 39 19.23 28.68 23.10
CA TYR A 39 18.79 27.65 24.05
C TYR A 39 19.76 27.52 25.22
N VAL A 40 19.25 27.16 26.41
CA VAL A 40 20.05 26.93 27.63
C VAL A 40 21.03 25.76 27.42
N GLU A 41 20.68 24.84 26.54
CA GLU A 41 21.44 23.66 26.13
C GLU A 41 22.74 24.03 25.39
N ARG A 42 22.84 25.23 24.80
CA ARG A 42 24.02 25.69 24.05
C ARG A 42 25.31 25.66 24.87
N GLU A 43 25.24 25.96 26.16
CA GLU A 43 26.39 25.98 27.06
C GLU A 43 26.60 24.65 27.79
N ARG A 44 25.68 23.68 27.65
CA ARG A 44 25.78 22.40 28.34
C ARG A 44 26.85 21.51 27.72
N LYS A 45 27.62 20.84 28.58
CA LYS A 45 28.57 19.78 28.21
C LYS A 45 27.95 18.38 28.22
N GLN A 46 26.78 18.25 28.85
CA GLN A 46 26.01 17.01 28.95
C GLN A 46 24.58 17.27 28.45
N ILE A 47 24.12 16.44 27.53
CA ILE A 47 22.82 16.57 26.86
C ILE A 47 22.08 15.27 27.05
N PHE A 48 20.87 15.32 27.60
CA PHE A 48 20.01 14.16 27.78
C PHE A 48 19.07 14.03 26.59
N ILE A 49 18.98 12.84 25.99
CA ILE A 49 18.09 12.55 24.86
C ILE A 49 17.29 11.29 25.20
N GLU A 50 16.00 11.46 25.47
CA GLU A 50 15.11 10.37 25.92
C GLU A 50 14.43 9.63 24.77
N VAL A 51 14.35 10.24 23.58
CA VAL A 51 13.56 9.72 22.44
C VAL A 51 14.35 8.73 21.57
N VAL A 52 15.66 8.65 21.75
CA VAL A 52 16.57 7.80 20.98
C VAL A 52 17.08 6.71 21.89
N ASP A 53 17.14 5.46 21.41
CA ASP A 53 17.74 4.36 22.16
C ASP A 53 19.27 4.31 21.95
N ALA A 54 19.98 3.70 22.90
CA ALA A 54 21.43 3.61 22.84
C ALA A 54 21.97 2.80 21.63
N ALA A 55 21.23 1.81 21.11
CA ALA A 55 21.68 1.02 19.96
C ALA A 55 21.64 1.85 18.68
N SER A 56 20.52 2.55 18.43
CA SER A 56 20.38 3.50 17.33
C SER A 56 21.43 4.62 17.42
N MET A 57 21.67 5.17 18.61
CA MET A 57 22.71 6.20 18.75
C MET A 57 24.12 5.66 18.44
N SER A 58 24.44 4.44 18.87
CA SER A 58 25.73 3.81 18.53
C SER A 58 25.93 3.69 17.03
N ILE A 59 24.88 3.29 16.31
CA ILE A 59 24.85 3.20 14.86
C ILE A 59 25.05 4.59 14.21
N ILE A 60 24.33 5.60 14.71
CA ILE A 60 24.43 6.99 14.24
C ILE A 60 25.84 7.56 14.46
N MET A 61 26.44 7.31 15.62
CA MET A 61 27.80 7.74 15.93
C MET A 61 28.82 7.08 14.98
N ARG A 62 28.62 5.79 14.67
CA ARG A 62 29.44 5.09 13.67
C ARG A 62 29.29 5.71 12.28
N TYR A 63 28.04 6.01 11.87
CA TYR A 63 27.74 6.68 10.62
C TYR A 63 28.41 8.06 10.53
N MET A 64 28.31 8.90 11.56
CA MET A 64 28.94 10.23 11.58
C MET A 64 30.47 10.18 11.49
N ASN A 65 31.10 9.13 12.03
CA ASN A 65 32.55 8.96 11.99
C ASN A 65 33.07 8.43 10.64
N ILE A 66 32.33 7.50 10.01
CA ILE A 66 32.77 6.79 8.79
C ILE A 66 32.20 7.42 7.52
N GLY A 67 31.06 8.11 7.63
CA GLY A 67 30.30 8.70 6.51
C GLY A 67 29.44 7.71 5.73
N LEU A 68 29.53 6.40 6.04
CA LEU A 68 28.84 5.32 5.35
C LEU A 68 28.38 4.26 6.35
N ILE A 69 27.24 3.65 6.07
CA ILE A 69 26.74 2.50 6.79
C ILE A 69 26.08 1.51 5.83
N ASP A 70 26.34 0.22 6.01
CA ASP A 70 25.60 -0.82 5.32
C ASP A 70 24.35 -1.17 6.13
N LEU A 71 23.19 -0.68 5.68
CA LEU A 71 21.92 -0.93 6.34
C LEU A 71 21.41 -2.36 6.14
N SER A 72 21.96 -3.10 5.17
CA SER A 72 21.55 -4.49 4.90
C SER A 72 22.02 -5.49 5.96
N GLU A 73 22.97 -5.10 6.82
CA GLU A 73 23.46 -5.91 7.93
C GLU A 73 22.50 -5.95 9.13
N PHE A 74 21.48 -5.09 9.15
CA PHE A 74 20.55 -4.95 10.27
C PHE A 74 19.21 -5.60 9.97
N ASP A 75 18.56 -6.10 11.03
CA ASP A 75 17.19 -6.57 10.92
C ASP A 75 16.21 -5.39 10.82
N LEU A 76 14.99 -5.70 10.37
CA LEU A 76 13.98 -4.67 10.13
C LEU A 76 13.58 -3.88 11.39
N PRO A 77 13.47 -4.49 12.60
CA PRO A 77 13.25 -3.74 13.83
C PRO A 77 14.36 -2.72 14.13
N THR A 78 15.63 -3.11 14.00
CA THR A 78 16.75 -2.18 14.22
C THR A 78 16.73 -1.02 13.22
N ILE A 79 16.41 -1.30 11.95
CA ILE A 79 16.23 -0.24 10.94
C ILE A 79 15.06 0.68 11.32
N GLY A 80 13.98 0.13 11.89
CA GLY A 80 12.83 0.87 12.38
C GLY A 80 13.19 1.87 13.48
N ASP A 81 13.85 1.40 14.53
CA ASP A 81 14.30 2.24 15.65
C ASP A 81 15.29 3.32 15.16
N LEU A 82 16.22 2.92 14.28
CA LEU A 82 17.16 3.84 13.64
C LEU A 82 16.45 4.90 12.79
N ALA A 83 15.38 4.54 12.07
CA ALA A 83 14.60 5.46 11.26
C ALA A 83 13.95 6.55 12.13
N VAL A 84 13.35 6.15 13.25
CA VAL A 84 12.74 7.07 14.22
C VAL A 84 13.81 7.98 14.82
N ALA A 85 14.94 7.44 15.25
CA ALA A 85 16.05 8.20 15.82
C ALA A 85 16.64 9.21 14.81
N ALA A 86 16.91 8.78 13.57
CA ALA A 86 17.43 9.63 12.51
C ALA A 86 16.45 10.75 12.12
N SER A 87 15.15 10.44 12.09
CA SER A 87 14.09 11.42 11.84
C SER A 87 14.02 12.47 12.97
N PHE A 88 14.02 12.03 14.24
CA PHE A 88 14.02 12.91 15.41
C PHE A 88 15.25 13.83 15.43
N LEU A 89 16.43 13.28 15.20
CA LEU A 89 17.69 14.03 15.13
C LEU A 89 17.87 14.79 13.81
N GLN A 90 16.91 14.72 12.88
CA GLN A 90 16.95 15.41 11.58
C GLN A 90 18.24 15.12 10.80
N ILE A 91 18.68 13.87 10.77
CA ILE A 91 19.85 13.41 10.02
C ILE A 91 19.41 13.05 8.60
N THR A 92 19.11 14.09 7.81
CA THR A 92 18.45 13.98 6.51
C THR A 92 19.07 12.94 5.57
N GLU A 93 20.40 12.86 5.50
CA GLU A 93 21.06 11.93 4.57
C GLU A 93 20.93 10.47 5.01
N LEU A 94 21.01 10.20 6.32
CA LEU A 94 20.77 8.86 6.86
C LEU A 94 19.31 8.45 6.66
N THR A 95 18.36 9.37 6.90
CA THR A 95 16.94 9.14 6.67
C THR A 95 16.66 8.74 5.21
N LYS A 96 17.30 9.38 4.22
CA LYS A 96 17.18 8.98 2.81
C LYS A 96 17.76 7.60 2.52
N GLN A 97 18.89 7.25 3.14
CA GLN A 97 19.48 5.92 2.97
C GLN A 97 18.58 4.82 3.55
N ILE A 98 17.96 5.09 4.71
CA ILE A 98 16.98 4.19 5.34
C ILE A 98 15.74 4.06 4.46
N ASP A 99 15.19 5.17 3.96
CA ASP A 99 14.05 5.19 3.04
C ASP A 99 14.30 4.30 1.80
N TYR A 100 15.45 4.50 1.16
CA TYR A 100 15.87 3.69 0.01
C TYR A 100 16.07 2.21 0.38
N CYS A 101 16.70 1.91 1.52
CA CYS A 101 16.93 0.54 1.97
C CYS A 101 15.60 -0.20 2.19
N LEU A 102 14.64 0.44 2.86
CA LEU A 102 13.31 -0.11 3.11
C LEU A 102 12.54 -0.33 1.80
N GLU A 103 12.63 0.60 0.85
CA GLU A 103 12.00 0.45 -0.48
C GLU A 103 12.57 -0.77 -1.23
N GLN A 104 13.90 -0.97 -1.20
CA GLN A 104 14.55 -2.11 -1.85
C GLN A 104 14.25 -3.46 -1.19
N GLN A 105 14.04 -3.48 0.13
CA GLN A 105 13.75 -4.70 0.89
C GLN A 105 12.25 -5.00 1.00
N LEU A 106 11.38 -4.20 0.37
CA LEU A 106 9.93 -4.35 0.47
C LEU A 106 9.45 -5.62 -0.25
N THR A 107 8.67 -6.42 0.47
CA THR A 107 8.07 -7.68 0.02
C THR A 107 6.64 -7.83 0.52
N LEU A 108 5.89 -8.81 0.00
CA LEU A 108 4.56 -9.14 0.53
C LEU A 108 4.58 -9.68 1.97
N ALA A 109 5.73 -10.14 2.46
CA ALA A 109 5.84 -10.69 3.81
C ALA A 109 6.07 -9.59 4.87
N ASN A 110 6.68 -8.46 4.50
CA ASN A 110 7.08 -7.41 5.44
C ASN A 110 6.41 -6.05 5.18
N TRP A 111 5.52 -5.92 4.19
CA TRP A 111 4.93 -4.61 3.84
C TRP A 111 4.21 -3.92 5.00
N LEU A 112 3.51 -4.65 5.88
CA LEU A 112 2.89 -4.04 7.06
C LEU A 112 3.92 -3.48 8.04
N GLU A 113 5.02 -4.20 8.26
CA GLU A 113 6.11 -3.76 9.13
C GLU A 113 6.81 -2.53 8.54
N VAL A 114 7.13 -2.55 7.25
CA VAL A 114 7.70 -1.39 6.54
C VAL A 114 6.75 -0.18 6.59
N LYS A 115 5.44 -0.40 6.44
CA LYS A 115 4.41 0.64 6.59
C LYS A 115 4.43 1.24 8.00
N GLU A 116 4.57 0.43 9.03
CA GLU A 116 4.63 0.90 10.43
C GLU A 116 5.89 1.70 10.70
N ILE A 117 7.05 1.22 10.22
CA ILE A 117 8.31 1.96 10.31
C ILE A 117 8.20 3.31 9.61
N ALA A 118 7.69 3.32 8.37
CA ALA A 118 7.54 4.55 7.60
C ALA A 118 6.61 5.55 8.30
N SER A 119 5.50 5.08 8.87
CA SER A 119 4.59 5.91 9.67
C SER A 119 5.28 6.49 10.91
N ASN A 120 6.00 5.66 11.68
CA ASN A 120 6.65 6.08 12.93
C ASN A 120 7.82 7.05 12.68
N ALA A 121 8.54 6.89 11.57
CA ALA A 121 9.66 7.75 11.18
C ALA A 121 9.25 8.96 10.32
N ALA A 122 7.95 9.16 10.08
CA ALA A 122 7.39 10.19 9.21
C ALA A 122 7.89 10.16 7.75
N LEU A 123 8.19 8.96 7.23
CA LEU A 123 8.54 8.70 5.83
C LEU A 123 7.27 8.61 4.97
N VAL A 124 6.56 9.73 4.84
CA VAL A 124 5.20 9.81 4.27
C VAL A 124 5.08 9.15 2.89
N LYS A 125 6.09 9.34 2.01
CA LYS A 125 6.07 8.76 0.66
C LYS A 125 6.18 7.24 0.69
N LEU A 126 7.10 6.70 1.49
CA LEU A 126 7.27 5.26 1.66
C LEU A 126 6.05 4.62 2.31
N GLU A 127 5.45 5.27 3.29
CA GLU A 127 4.21 4.79 3.90
C GLU A 127 3.10 4.66 2.85
N GLN A 128 2.85 5.72 2.09
CA GLN A 128 1.83 5.73 1.02
C GLN A 128 2.10 4.64 -0.03
N SER A 129 3.35 4.56 -0.48
CA SER A 129 3.80 3.54 -1.43
C SER A 129 3.53 2.12 -0.89
N THR A 130 3.93 1.85 0.35
CA THR A 130 3.80 0.53 0.96
C THR A 130 2.34 0.13 1.17
N VAL A 131 1.47 1.08 1.55
CA VAL A 131 0.02 0.87 1.65
C VAL A 131 -0.56 0.50 0.28
N ILE A 132 -0.22 1.25 -0.78
CA ILE A 132 -0.68 0.94 -2.14
C ILE A 132 -0.23 -0.46 -2.56
N TYR A 133 1.03 -0.80 -2.31
CA TYR A 133 1.61 -2.11 -2.64
C TYR A 133 0.84 -3.26 -1.98
N GLY A 134 0.57 -3.17 -0.67
CA GLY A 134 -0.18 -4.18 0.05
C GLY A 134 -1.62 -4.33 -0.47
N LEU A 135 -2.33 -3.22 -0.62
CA LEU A 135 -3.74 -3.21 -1.05
C LEU A 135 -3.95 -3.74 -2.46
N PHE A 136 -3.03 -3.43 -3.38
CA PHE A 136 -3.17 -3.85 -4.77
C PHE A 136 -2.72 -5.29 -5.01
N SER A 137 -1.93 -5.84 -4.09
CA SER A 137 -1.44 -7.21 -4.13
C SER A 137 -2.38 -8.23 -3.49
N PHE A 138 -3.64 -7.86 -3.17
CA PHE A 138 -4.57 -8.74 -2.46
C PHE A 138 -4.71 -10.15 -3.10
N HIS A 139 -4.80 -10.22 -4.43
CA HIS A 139 -4.94 -11.48 -5.18
C HIS A 139 -3.77 -12.48 -5.00
N ILE A 140 -2.57 -12.00 -4.64
CA ILE A 140 -1.39 -12.82 -4.32
C ILE A 140 -0.99 -12.75 -2.85
N MET A 141 -1.77 -12.03 -2.02
CA MET A 141 -1.51 -11.89 -0.60
C MET A 141 -1.75 -13.22 0.11
N LYS A 142 -0.90 -13.54 1.08
CA LYS A 142 -1.10 -14.70 1.94
C LYS A 142 -1.51 -14.28 3.34
N THR A 143 -2.33 -15.10 3.97
CA THR A 143 -2.79 -14.94 5.35
C THR A 143 -1.63 -14.96 6.35
N GLU A 144 -0.59 -15.77 6.09
CA GLU A 144 0.63 -15.85 6.90
C GLU A 144 1.42 -14.52 7.01
N TYR A 145 1.17 -13.57 6.10
CA TYR A 145 1.82 -12.26 6.11
C TYR A 145 1.10 -11.21 6.98
N ILE A 146 -0.04 -11.57 7.56
CA ILE A 146 -0.82 -10.69 8.43
C ILE A 146 -0.65 -11.18 9.87
N GLN A 147 0.07 -10.42 10.70
CA GLN A 147 0.54 -10.94 12.00
C GLN A 147 -0.50 -10.90 13.13
N SER A 148 -1.56 -10.09 13.01
CA SER A 148 -2.49 -9.85 14.11
C SER A 148 -3.90 -9.50 13.63
N LEU A 149 -4.87 -9.62 14.53
CA LEU A 149 -6.28 -9.37 14.24
C LEU A 149 -6.56 -7.89 13.90
N ASP A 150 -5.86 -6.96 14.56
CA ASP A 150 -5.93 -5.53 14.27
C ASP A 150 -5.39 -5.20 12.88
N LYS A 151 -4.27 -5.82 12.47
CA LYS A 151 -3.72 -5.71 11.11
C LYS A 151 -4.65 -6.31 10.07
N LEU A 152 -5.27 -7.46 10.37
CA LEU A 152 -6.26 -8.09 9.50
C LEU A 152 -7.46 -7.18 9.29
N TYR A 153 -8.03 -6.64 10.38
CA TYR A 153 -9.16 -5.72 10.30
C TYR A 153 -8.82 -4.47 9.48
N TRP A 154 -7.68 -3.82 9.78
CA TRP A 154 -7.23 -2.64 9.05
C TRP A 154 -7.08 -2.93 7.55
N TYR A 155 -6.49 -4.08 7.20
CA TYR A 155 -6.26 -4.47 5.81
C TYR A 155 -7.56 -4.80 5.07
N LEU A 156 -8.39 -5.68 5.63
CA LEU A 156 -9.60 -6.17 4.98
C LEU A 156 -10.71 -5.12 4.92
N ALA A 157 -10.80 -4.24 5.91
CA ALA A 157 -11.77 -3.14 5.93
C ALA A 157 -11.34 -1.94 5.07
N HIS A 158 -10.14 -1.98 4.47
CA HIS A 158 -9.61 -0.82 3.77
C HIS A 158 -10.47 -0.45 2.53
N PRO A 159 -10.90 0.81 2.36
CA PRO A 159 -11.76 1.22 1.24
C PRO A 159 -11.14 1.00 -0.14
N TYR A 160 -9.81 0.98 -0.21
CA TYR A 160 -9.05 0.84 -1.46
C TYR A 160 -8.43 -0.55 -1.67
N LEU A 161 -8.99 -1.59 -1.04
CA LEU A 161 -8.54 -2.97 -1.25
C LEU A 161 -8.89 -3.44 -2.67
N ASN A 162 -7.92 -4.04 -3.38
CA ASN A 162 -8.09 -4.50 -4.76
C ASN A 162 -8.75 -5.89 -4.82
N ILE A 163 -10.08 -5.90 -4.87
CA ILE A 163 -10.90 -7.11 -4.85
C ILE A 163 -11.98 -7.07 -5.92
N GLU A 164 -12.35 -8.25 -6.43
CA GLU A 164 -13.43 -8.39 -7.41
C GLU A 164 -14.79 -8.55 -6.73
N SER A 165 -14.81 -9.15 -5.53
CA SER A 165 -16.02 -9.52 -4.79
C SER A 165 -15.78 -9.52 -3.28
N GLU A 166 -16.82 -9.31 -2.48
CA GLU A 166 -16.71 -9.31 -1.00
C GLU A 166 -16.50 -10.73 -0.46
N ILE A 167 -16.94 -11.76 -1.18
CA ILE A 167 -16.67 -13.15 -0.79
C ILE A 167 -15.17 -13.46 -0.72
N GLN A 168 -14.32 -12.82 -1.54
CA GLN A 168 -12.87 -12.99 -1.46
C GLN A 168 -12.31 -12.49 -0.13
N VAL A 169 -12.81 -11.35 0.36
CA VAL A 169 -12.44 -10.77 1.67
C VAL A 169 -12.87 -11.70 2.79
N PHE A 170 -14.11 -12.20 2.73
CA PHE A 170 -14.61 -13.14 3.72
C PHE A 170 -13.77 -14.42 3.77
N LYS A 171 -13.49 -15.03 2.62
CA LYS A 171 -12.66 -16.25 2.52
C LYS A 171 -11.25 -16.03 3.06
N PHE A 172 -10.63 -14.89 2.75
CA PHE A 172 -9.31 -14.54 3.28
C PHE A 172 -9.34 -14.44 4.81
N GLY A 173 -10.31 -13.70 5.36
CA GLY A 173 -10.47 -13.55 6.81
C GLY A 173 -10.77 -14.88 7.51
N LEU A 174 -11.69 -15.68 6.97
CA LEU A 174 -12.02 -17.00 7.51
C LEU A 174 -10.80 -17.91 7.56
N LYS A 175 -10.02 -17.97 6.47
CA LYS A 175 -8.78 -18.74 6.41
C LYS A 175 -7.79 -18.27 7.48
N TRP A 176 -7.61 -16.96 7.63
CA TRP A 176 -6.71 -16.40 8.65
C TRP A 176 -7.14 -16.81 10.07
N LEU A 177 -8.44 -16.73 10.38
CA LEU A 177 -8.98 -17.13 11.68
C LEU A 177 -8.76 -18.62 11.98
N GLN A 178 -8.90 -19.47 10.97
CA GLN A 178 -8.66 -20.92 11.09
C GLN A 178 -7.18 -21.23 11.36
N GLU A 179 -6.26 -20.54 10.67
CA GLU A 179 -4.81 -20.72 10.86
C GLU A 179 -4.33 -20.25 12.24
N HIS A 180 -5.01 -19.27 12.85
CA HIS A 180 -4.69 -18.74 14.18
C HIS A 180 -5.55 -19.33 15.30
N GLU A 181 -6.33 -20.38 15.02
CA GLU A 181 -7.21 -21.06 15.98
C GLU A 181 -8.15 -20.10 16.75
N MET A 182 -8.63 -19.06 16.09
CA MET A 182 -9.46 -18.04 16.71
C MET A 182 -10.89 -18.53 16.95
N GLY A 183 -11.50 -18.10 18.06
CA GLY A 183 -12.87 -18.49 18.42
C GLY A 183 -13.94 -17.90 17.50
N ALA A 184 -15.12 -18.51 17.48
CA ALA A 184 -16.26 -18.13 16.63
C ALA A 184 -16.65 -16.64 16.71
N ASP A 185 -16.46 -16.00 17.86
CA ASP A 185 -16.80 -14.58 18.06
C ASP A 185 -15.98 -13.64 17.17
N THR A 186 -14.78 -14.06 16.75
CA THR A 186 -13.92 -13.25 15.85
C THR A 186 -14.39 -13.24 14.41
N LEU A 187 -15.31 -14.12 14.00
CA LEU A 187 -15.95 -14.04 12.69
C LEU A 187 -16.71 -12.74 12.47
N LEU A 188 -17.26 -12.15 13.56
CA LEU A 188 -17.93 -10.86 13.47
C LEU A 188 -16.97 -9.77 12.99
N VAL A 189 -15.69 -9.83 13.37
CA VAL A 189 -14.67 -8.87 12.91
C VAL A 189 -14.48 -8.97 11.39
N VAL A 190 -14.49 -10.18 10.84
CA VAL A 190 -14.40 -10.39 9.38
C VAL A 190 -15.67 -9.88 8.68
N LEU A 191 -16.85 -10.10 9.26
CA LEU A 191 -18.10 -9.54 8.73
C LEU A 191 -18.08 -8.00 8.74
N CYS A 192 -17.51 -7.37 9.76
CA CYS A 192 -17.32 -5.91 9.82
C CYS A 192 -16.42 -5.35 8.71
N CYS A 193 -15.58 -6.20 8.10
CA CYS A 193 -14.71 -5.79 7.00
C CYS A 193 -15.42 -5.73 5.64
N LEU A 194 -16.66 -6.22 5.55
CA LEU A 194 -17.38 -6.34 4.29
C LEU A 194 -18.14 -5.05 3.92
N ASP A 195 -18.12 -4.73 2.63
CA ASP A 195 -19.01 -3.71 2.07
C ASP A 195 -20.40 -4.32 1.80
N LEU A 196 -21.28 -4.23 2.80
CA LEU A 196 -22.62 -4.79 2.77
C LEU A 196 -23.55 -4.04 1.80
N LYS A 197 -23.17 -2.87 1.30
CA LYS A 197 -23.97 -2.15 0.29
C LYS A 197 -23.81 -2.74 -1.10
N ARG A 198 -22.72 -3.47 -1.37
CA ARG A 198 -22.47 -4.12 -2.66
C ARG A 198 -22.52 -5.64 -2.61
N ILE A 199 -22.73 -6.24 -1.44
CA ILE A 199 -22.79 -7.69 -1.28
C ILE A 199 -24.04 -8.26 -1.97
N THR A 200 -23.88 -9.39 -2.63
CA THR A 200 -24.95 -10.05 -3.38
C THR A 200 -25.57 -11.21 -2.60
N TYR A 201 -26.80 -11.59 -2.97
CA TYR A 201 -27.47 -12.79 -2.44
C TYR A 201 -26.61 -14.06 -2.58
N ALA A 202 -25.92 -14.22 -3.72
CA ALA A 202 -25.06 -15.36 -3.98
C ALA A 202 -23.87 -15.41 -3.01
N GLU A 203 -23.24 -14.26 -2.74
CA GLU A 203 -22.12 -14.16 -1.80
C GLU A 203 -22.59 -14.44 -0.36
N VAL A 204 -23.70 -13.87 0.10
CA VAL A 204 -24.23 -14.13 1.45
C VAL A 204 -24.59 -15.61 1.63
N ARG A 205 -25.17 -16.24 0.61
CA ARG A 205 -25.43 -17.68 0.60
C ARG A 205 -24.13 -18.49 0.74
N GLU A 206 -23.09 -18.10 0.01
CA GLU A 206 -21.80 -18.79 0.08
C GLU A 206 -21.14 -18.60 1.46
N ILE A 207 -21.18 -17.38 2.03
CA ILE A 207 -20.72 -17.11 3.41
C ILE A 207 -21.42 -18.04 4.39
N ARG A 208 -22.76 -18.18 4.29
CA ARG A 208 -23.55 -19.09 5.12
C ARG A 208 -23.09 -20.54 4.99
N ASP A 209 -22.79 -20.98 3.77
CA ASP A 209 -22.30 -22.34 3.51
C ASP A 209 -20.91 -22.59 4.10
N LEU A 210 -20.03 -21.58 4.12
CA LEU A 210 -18.67 -21.67 4.64
C LEU A 210 -18.57 -21.71 6.17
N ILE A 211 -19.58 -21.21 6.89
CA ILE A 211 -19.56 -21.14 8.36
C ILE A 211 -20.40 -22.24 9.05
N LYS A 212 -20.81 -23.29 8.33
CA LYS A 212 -21.65 -24.37 8.88
C LYS A 212 -21.06 -25.06 10.10
N ASP A 213 -19.74 -25.05 10.26
CA ASP A 213 -19.08 -25.67 11.41
C ASP A 213 -19.17 -24.81 12.69
N TYR A 214 -19.60 -23.54 12.58
CA TYR A 214 -19.75 -22.59 13.68
C TYR A 214 -21.16 -22.62 14.30
N THR A 215 -21.73 -23.82 14.46
CA THR A 215 -23.12 -24.02 14.90
C THR A 215 -23.42 -23.36 16.25
N ASN A 216 -24.61 -22.79 16.36
CA ASN A 216 -25.12 -22.03 17.50
C ASN A 216 -24.32 -20.78 17.90
N SER A 217 -23.33 -20.37 17.10
CA SER A 217 -22.57 -19.14 17.35
C SER A 217 -23.42 -17.89 17.07
N LEU A 218 -22.99 -16.76 17.64
CA LEU A 218 -23.60 -15.47 17.31
C LEU A 218 -23.38 -15.13 15.83
N ALA A 219 -22.19 -15.42 15.29
CA ALA A 219 -21.84 -15.17 13.89
C ALA A 219 -22.75 -15.94 12.92
N GLU A 220 -23.04 -17.22 13.18
CA GLU A 220 -23.98 -18.01 12.38
C GLU A 220 -25.36 -17.34 12.32
N LYS A 221 -25.92 -16.97 13.49
CA LYS A 221 -27.23 -16.32 13.55
C LYS A 221 -27.26 -14.95 12.89
N VAL A 222 -26.15 -14.20 12.95
CA VAL A 222 -25.99 -12.93 12.25
C VAL A 222 -26.00 -13.14 10.73
N VAL A 223 -25.30 -14.16 10.22
CA VAL A 223 -25.28 -14.49 8.80
C VAL A 223 -26.62 -15.03 8.32
N ASP A 224 -27.32 -15.85 9.11
CA ASP A 224 -28.68 -16.30 8.80
C ASP A 224 -29.65 -15.10 8.70
N CYS A 225 -29.53 -14.13 9.60
CA CYS A 225 -30.32 -12.90 9.57
C CYS A 225 -30.00 -12.04 8.34
N LEU A 226 -28.71 -11.87 8.00
CA LEU A 226 -28.29 -11.21 6.75
C LEU A 226 -28.85 -11.95 5.52
N TYR A 227 -28.80 -13.28 5.52
CA TYR A 227 -29.34 -14.10 4.43
C TYR A 227 -30.84 -13.88 4.24
N LYS A 228 -31.64 -13.85 5.33
CA LYS A 228 -33.06 -13.50 5.28
C LYS A 228 -33.26 -12.10 4.68
N LEU A 229 -32.54 -11.10 5.19
CA LEU A 229 -32.64 -9.71 4.72
C LEU A 229 -32.33 -9.58 3.23
N VAL A 230 -31.28 -10.21 2.72
CA VAL A 230 -30.95 -10.17 1.28
C VAL A 230 -31.93 -10.98 0.43
N SER A 231 -32.60 -11.99 0.99
CA SER A 231 -33.57 -12.82 0.26
C SER A 231 -34.98 -12.22 0.16
N GLU A 232 -35.43 -11.52 1.21
CA GLU A 232 -36.81 -11.04 1.34
C GLU A 232 -36.89 -9.51 1.22
N TYR A 233 -35.79 -8.79 1.47
CA TYR A 233 -35.75 -7.34 1.63
C TYR A 233 -34.49 -6.72 0.99
N ASP A 234 -34.12 -5.51 1.42
CA ASP A 234 -32.84 -4.86 1.12
C ASP A 234 -31.99 -4.66 2.41
N LEU A 235 -30.69 -4.40 2.22
CA LEU A 235 -29.76 -4.06 3.32
C LEU A 235 -29.71 -2.55 3.58
N SER A 236 -30.87 -1.91 3.78
CA SER A 236 -30.93 -0.52 4.22
C SER A 236 -31.24 -0.39 5.72
N LEU A 237 -30.75 0.68 6.35
CA LEU A 237 -31.02 0.95 7.76
C LEU A 237 -32.51 1.14 8.06
N ASP A 238 -33.27 1.65 7.10
CA ASP A 238 -34.70 1.88 7.26
C ASP A 238 -35.49 0.56 7.20
N THR A 239 -35.17 -0.32 6.25
CA THR A 239 -35.74 -1.67 6.18
C THR A 239 -35.46 -2.47 7.45
N ILE A 240 -34.23 -2.43 7.97
CA ILE A 240 -33.89 -3.14 9.21
C ILE A 240 -34.70 -2.59 10.40
N ARG A 241 -34.87 -1.28 10.51
CA ARG A 241 -35.68 -0.65 11.58
C ARG A 241 -37.15 -1.02 11.48
N GLN A 242 -37.72 -0.99 10.28
CA GLN A 242 -39.13 -1.32 10.06
C GLN A 242 -39.44 -2.77 10.44
N ASN A 243 -38.49 -3.67 10.20
CA ASN A 243 -38.64 -5.10 10.50
C ASN A 243 -38.09 -5.51 11.87
N LYS A 244 -37.74 -4.57 12.77
CA LYS A 244 -37.13 -4.88 14.09
C LYS A 244 -37.91 -5.94 14.87
N THR A 245 -39.23 -5.80 14.97
CA THR A 245 -40.07 -6.70 15.77
C THR A 245 -40.03 -8.14 15.24
N GLU A 246 -40.11 -8.32 13.92
CA GLU A 246 -40.02 -9.64 13.27
C GLU A 246 -38.64 -10.26 13.46
N LEU A 247 -37.58 -9.50 13.17
CA LEU A 247 -36.20 -9.97 13.29
C LEU A 247 -35.84 -10.37 14.73
N CYS A 248 -36.31 -9.62 15.73
CA CYS A 248 -36.09 -9.97 17.14
C CYS A 248 -36.88 -11.20 17.59
N GLN A 249 -38.04 -11.49 16.98
CA GLN A 249 -38.85 -12.68 17.28
C GLN A 249 -38.23 -13.95 16.68
N GLU A 250 -37.70 -13.87 15.46
CA GLU A 250 -37.09 -15.00 14.76
C GLU A 250 -35.68 -15.29 15.28
N PHE A 251 -34.90 -14.24 15.56
CA PHE A 251 -33.53 -14.34 16.05
C PHE A 251 -33.46 -13.92 17.53
N THR A 252 -32.74 -12.84 17.84
CA THR A 252 -32.65 -12.24 19.18
C THR A 252 -32.37 -10.74 19.05
N GLU A 253 -32.60 -9.95 20.10
CA GLU A 253 -32.25 -8.53 20.11
C GLU A 253 -30.73 -8.30 19.95
N LYS A 254 -29.90 -9.23 20.43
CA LYS A 254 -28.45 -9.19 20.21
C LYS A 254 -28.10 -9.33 18.73
N VAL A 255 -28.65 -10.33 18.05
CA VAL A 255 -28.44 -10.55 16.60
C VAL A 255 -28.91 -9.35 15.78
N TYR A 256 -30.09 -8.80 16.10
CA TYR A 256 -30.60 -7.58 15.49
C TYR A 256 -29.60 -6.42 15.62
N THR A 257 -29.05 -6.23 16.83
CA THR A 257 -28.10 -5.15 17.12
C THR A 257 -26.81 -5.28 16.32
N GLU A 258 -26.26 -6.50 16.24
CA GLU A 258 -25.06 -6.77 15.44
C GLU A 258 -25.31 -6.49 13.94
N VAL A 259 -26.40 -7.01 13.37
CA VAL A 259 -26.75 -6.78 11.96
C VAL A 259 -26.97 -5.30 11.67
N PHE A 260 -27.67 -4.60 12.55
CA PHE A 260 -27.90 -3.16 12.42
C PHE A 260 -26.58 -2.37 12.43
N ASN A 261 -25.65 -2.71 13.34
CA ASN A 261 -24.34 -2.07 13.41
C ASN A 261 -23.47 -2.41 12.19
N LEU A 262 -23.46 -3.66 11.75
CA LEU A 262 -22.74 -4.09 10.54
C LEU A 262 -23.15 -3.26 9.32
N VAL A 263 -24.46 -3.08 9.09
CA VAL A 263 -24.94 -2.28 7.95
C VAL A 263 -24.68 -0.79 8.15
N LYS A 264 -24.79 -0.28 9.39
CA LYS A 264 -24.55 1.14 9.71
C LYS A 264 -23.10 1.54 9.55
N GLU A 265 -22.18 0.68 9.95
CA GLU A 265 -20.73 0.94 9.99
C GLU A 265 -20.01 0.40 8.74
N SER A 266 -20.75 -0.20 7.80
CA SER A 266 -20.19 -0.74 6.57
C SER A 266 -19.46 0.34 5.76
N ILE A 267 -18.19 0.05 5.46
CA ILE A 267 -17.30 0.92 4.72
C ILE A 267 -17.43 0.61 3.23
N GLU A 268 -17.80 1.62 2.45
CA GLU A 268 -17.89 1.48 0.99
C GLU A 268 -16.52 1.30 0.35
N ARG A 269 -16.41 0.33 -0.58
CA ARG A 269 -15.23 0.22 -1.44
C ARG A 269 -15.17 1.43 -2.38
N LYS A 270 -14.07 2.17 -2.29
CA LYS A 270 -13.80 3.38 -3.08
C LYS A 270 -12.99 3.12 -4.33
N LEU A 271 -12.33 1.96 -4.39
CA LEU A 271 -11.52 1.59 -5.55
C LEU A 271 -12.42 1.22 -6.72
N ARG A 272 -12.69 2.21 -7.58
CA ARG A 272 -13.38 2.03 -8.86
C ARG A 272 -12.33 2.03 -9.96
N PHE A 273 -11.95 0.86 -10.45
CA PHE A 273 -10.93 0.77 -11.50
C PHE A 273 -11.49 1.17 -12.86
N ILE A 274 -10.93 2.23 -13.43
CA ILE A 274 -10.73 2.35 -14.88
C ILE A 274 -9.31 2.89 -15.08
N PRO A 275 -8.27 2.03 -15.13
CA PRO A 275 -6.96 2.48 -15.56
C PRO A 275 -7.07 2.88 -17.04
N THR A 276 -7.14 4.19 -17.27
CA THR A 276 -7.24 4.76 -18.62
C THR A 276 -5.86 5.21 -19.06
N VAL A 277 -5.30 4.50 -20.04
CA VAL A 277 -4.13 4.99 -20.77
C VAL A 277 -4.65 5.89 -21.88
N PRO A 278 -4.26 7.18 -21.95
CA PRO A 278 -4.76 8.06 -23.00
C PRO A 278 -4.33 7.55 -24.37
N MET A 279 -5.30 7.08 -25.17
CA MET A 279 -5.11 6.89 -26.60
C MET A 279 -5.25 8.25 -27.32
N TRP A 280 -4.11 8.90 -27.55
CA TRP A 280 -3.87 10.00 -28.51
C TRP A 280 -4.85 11.18 -28.54
N SER A 281 -4.35 12.34 -28.11
CA SER A 281 -4.96 13.67 -28.31
C SER A 281 -3.92 14.67 -28.85
N ASN A 282 -3.27 14.38 -29.99
CA ASN A 282 -2.92 15.39 -31.00
C ASN A 282 -2.07 14.80 -32.12
N LYS A 283 -2.41 15.14 -33.37
CA LYS A 283 -1.84 14.54 -34.57
C LYS A 283 -0.51 15.14 -35.05
N ASP A 284 -0.03 16.26 -34.51
CA ASP A 284 0.87 17.10 -35.34
C ASP A 284 2.24 17.50 -34.79
N LYS A 285 2.67 17.11 -33.57
CA LYS A 285 4.05 17.40 -33.14
C LYS A 285 4.66 16.29 -32.28
N LYS A 286 5.94 15.97 -32.54
CA LYS A 286 6.80 15.18 -31.65
C LYS A 286 6.87 15.93 -30.31
N PRO A 287 6.40 15.37 -29.19
CA PRO A 287 6.52 16.06 -27.90
C PRO A 287 8.01 16.18 -27.54
N GLU A 288 8.47 17.38 -27.14
CA GLU A 288 9.84 17.56 -26.62
C GLU A 288 10.04 16.81 -25.30
N VAL A 289 8.97 16.66 -24.51
CA VAL A 289 8.89 15.78 -23.33
C VAL A 289 7.45 15.25 -23.25
N SER A 290 7.26 13.94 -23.36
CA SER A 290 5.97 13.30 -23.05
C SER A 290 6.14 12.54 -21.73
N GLN A 291 5.81 13.21 -20.62
CA GLN A 291 5.58 12.50 -19.37
C GLN A 291 4.29 11.69 -19.56
N ASN A 292 4.39 10.36 -19.53
CA ASN A 292 3.20 9.53 -19.57
C ASN A 292 2.58 9.56 -18.19
N TYR A 293 1.27 9.69 -18.06
CA TYR A 293 0.59 9.68 -16.77
C TYR A 293 -0.53 8.64 -16.80
N LEU A 294 -0.75 7.96 -15.68
CA LEU A 294 -2.02 7.31 -15.40
C LEU A 294 -3.05 8.38 -15.09
N PHE A 295 -4.26 8.16 -15.59
CA PHE A 295 -5.42 8.98 -15.27
C PHE A 295 -6.44 8.15 -14.52
N THR A 296 -6.95 8.71 -13.42
CA THR A 296 -8.15 8.22 -12.75
C THR A 296 -9.35 9.00 -13.25
N TYR A 297 -10.53 8.38 -13.25
CA TYR A 297 -11.79 9.03 -13.57
C TYR A 297 -12.77 8.85 -12.42
N THR A 298 -13.36 9.95 -11.95
CA THR A 298 -14.56 9.93 -11.11
C THR A 298 -15.65 10.73 -11.77
N GLU A 299 -16.92 10.39 -11.52
CA GLU A 299 -18.05 11.15 -12.07
C GLU A 299 -18.03 12.62 -11.62
N GLU A 300 -17.58 12.89 -10.40
CA GLU A 300 -17.52 14.23 -9.83
C GLU A 300 -16.34 15.06 -10.35
N ALA A 301 -15.17 14.45 -10.53
CA ALA A 301 -13.92 15.18 -10.81
C ALA A 301 -13.38 15.01 -12.23
N GLY A 302 -14.00 14.14 -13.04
CA GLY A 302 -13.54 13.82 -14.39
C GLY A 302 -12.16 13.13 -14.41
N PHE A 303 -11.46 13.23 -15.54
CA PHE A 303 -10.10 12.68 -15.66
C PHE A 303 -9.09 13.52 -14.89
N GLN A 304 -8.43 12.91 -13.89
CA GLN A 304 -7.37 13.53 -13.12
C GLN A 304 -6.06 12.78 -13.31
N ARG A 305 -4.94 13.52 -13.40
CA ARG A 305 -3.60 12.92 -13.41
C ARG A 305 -3.37 12.28 -12.06
N TRP A 306 -3.01 11.00 -12.08
CA TRP A 306 -2.78 10.24 -10.87
C TRP A 306 -1.29 10.04 -10.61
N MET A 307 -0.56 9.48 -11.57
CA MET A 307 0.84 9.10 -11.38
C MET A 307 1.62 9.15 -12.68
N GLU A 308 2.87 9.59 -12.65
CA GLU A 308 3.77 9.53 -13.81
C GLU A 308 4.15 8.07 -14.09
N VAL A 309 4.07 7.69 -15.35
CA VAL A 309 4.29 6.34 -15.87
C VAL A 309 5.56 6.36 -16.70
N ALA A 310 6.58 5.70 -16.17
CA ALA A 310 7.88 5.50 -16.78
C ALA A 310 8.62 6.80 -17.16
N GLU A 311 9.87 6.91 -16.73
CA GLU A 311 10.80 8.01 -17.10
C GLU A 311 11.13 8.06 -18.60
N ARG A 312 10.59 7.13 -19.40
CA ARG A 312 10.89 6.95 -20.82
C ARG A 312 9.77 7.48 -21.70
N ASN A 313 10.15 8.03 -22.84
CA ASN A 313 9.22 8.37 -23.90
C ASN A 313 8.62 7.10 -24.52
N LEU A 314 7.33 6.86 -24.27
CA LEU A 314 6.58 5.73 -24.81
C LEU A 314 5.84 6.07 -26.13
N TRP A 315 6.36 7.03 -26.90
CA TRP A 315 5.77 7.45 -28.17
C TRP A 315 5.80 6.33 -29.23
N GLY A 316 4.62 6.01 -29.77
CA GLY A 316 4.43 4.97 -30.77
C GLY A 316 4.24 3.56 -30.20
N TRP A 317 4.26 3.41 -28.87
CA TRP A 317 4.00 2.15 -28.19
C TRP A 317 2.50 1.94 -28.00
N ASN A 318 2.04 0.69 -28.10
CA ASN A 318 0.72 0.33 -27.64
C ASN A 318 0.82 -0.05 -26.16
N ILE A 319 -0.01 0.58 -25.33
CA ILE A 319 0.03 0.42 -23.88
C ILE A 319 -1.38 0.09 -23.42
N THR A 320 -1.51 -0.89 -22.54
CA THR A 320 -2.75 -1.19 -21.82
C THR A 320 -2.42 -1.46 -20.36
N ALA A 321 -3.37 -1.19 -19.48
CA ALA A 321 -3.28 -1.70 -18.12
C ALA A 321 -3.44 -3.23 -18.14
N TRP A 322 -2.64 -3.92 -17.34
CA TRP A 322 -2.84 -5.32 -16.97
C TRP A 322 -3.39 -5.40 -15.56
N SER A 323 -2.85 -4.58 -14.67
CA SER A 323 -3.34 -4.42 -13.32
C SER A 323 -3.32 -2.94 -12.93
N PRO A 324 -3.83 -2.60 -11.74
CA PRO A 324 -3.80 -1.23 -11.23
C PRO A 324 -2.41 -0.59 -11.14
N THR A 325 -1.36 -1.39 -10.95
CA THR A 325 0.04 -0.95 -10.88
C THR A 325 0.89 -1.42 -12.04
N GLN A 326 0.37 -2.29 -12.91
CA GLN A 326 1.14 -2.85 -14.00
C GLN A 326 0.55 -2.46 -15.34
N ILE A 327 1.39 -1.88 -16.18
CA ILE A 327 1.06 -1.63 -17.58
C ILE A 327 1.81 -2.62 -18.47
N VAL A 328 1.10 -3.15 -19.44
CA VAL A 328 1.67 -3.93 -20.52
C VAL A 328 1.94 -2.98 -21.68
N VAL A 329 3.20 -2.93 -22.07
CA VAL A 329 3.68 -2.17 -23.22
C VAL A 329 4.12 -3.15 -24.29
N VAL A 330 3.46 -3.06 -25.43
CA VAL A 330 3.56 -4.04 -26.51
C VAL A 330 3.62 -3.33 -27.85
N CYS A 331 4.10 -4.07 -28.86
CA CYS A 331 3.96 -3.79 -30.30
C CYS A 331 3.81 -2.32 -30.67
N GLY A 332 4.82 -1.71 -31.28
CA GLY A 332 4.73 -0.32 -31.72
C GLY A 332 5.69 -0.04 -32.86
N GLU A 333 5.43 1.05 -33.57
CA GLU A 333 6.42 1.62 -34.48
C GLU A 333 7.10 2.78 -33.74
N TYR A 334 8.43 2.75 -33.65
CA TYR A 334 9.18 3.80 -32.97
C TYR A 334 9.07 5.11 -33.74
N GLY A 335 8.07 5.92 -33.41
CA GLY A 335 7.66 7.04 -34.24
C GLY A 335 6.98 6.63 -35.54
N ARG A 336 5.93 7.35 -35.92
CA ARG A 336 5.13 7.03 -37.10
C ARG A 336 5.96 7.12 -38.38
N GLY A 337 6.04 6.03 -39.14
CA GLY A 337 6.74 5.98 -40.42
C GLY A 337 8.25 5.72 -40.33
N SER A 338 8.80 5.39 -39.15
CA SER A 338 10.22 5.04 -39.02
C SER A 338 10.59 3.68 -39.63
N GLY A 339 9.62 2.78 -39.78
CA GLY A 339 9.87 1.39 -40.20
C GLY A 339 10.53 0.53 -39.12
N ILE A 340 10.79 1.07 -37.92
CA ILE A 340 11.40 0.35 -36.80
C ILE A 340 10.28 -0.14 -35.90
N PHE A 341 10.06 -1.45 -35.93
CA PHE A 341 9.00 -2.11 -35.17
C PHE A 341 9.55 -2.79 -33.94
N MET A 342 8.85 -2.61 -32.83
CA MET A 342 9.11 -3.37 -31.62
C MET A 342 8.21 -4.60 -31.57
N ARG A 343 8.83 -5.73 -31.27
CA ARG A 343 8.19 -7.03 -31.17
C ARG A 343 8.12 -7.53 -29.72
N ASP A 344 8.84 -6.89 -28.81
CA ASP A 344 8.86 -7.28 -27.40
C ASP A 344 7.53 -7.00 -26.70
N VAL A 345 7.24 -7.83 -25.69
CA VAL A 345 6.26 -7.56 -24.63
C VAL A 345 7.02 -7.19 -23.37
N LYS A 346 6.75 -5.99 -22.84
CA LYS A 346 7.34 -5.50 -21.59
C LYS A 346 6.23 -5.09 -20.63
N VAL A 347 6.38 -5.49 -19.38
CA VAL A 347 5.51 -5.06 -18.28
C VAL A 347 6.30 -4.05 -17.47
N TYR A 348 5.69 -2.88 -17.26
CA TYR A 348 6.23 -1.90 -16.33
C TYR A 348 5.40 -1.96 -15.06
N ASP A 349 6.05 -2.31 -13.96
CA ASP A 349 5.49 -2.19 -12.63
C ASP A 349 5.70 -0.74 -12.17
N ILE A 350 4.62 0.05 -12.18
CA ILE A 350 4.64 1.47 -11.84
C ILE A 350 5.08 1.66 -10.39
N TYR A 351 4.76 0.71 -9.52
CA TYR A 351 5.14 0.75 -8.13
C TYR A 351 6.64 0.54 -7.95
N LYS A 352 7.16 -0.59 -8.45
CA LYS A 352 8.58 -0.93 -8.32
C LYS A 352 9.47 -0.09 -9.22
N LYS A 353 8.89 0.61 -10.19
CA LYS A 353 9.58 1.27 -11.30
C LYS A 353 10.48 0.31 -12.08
N GLU A 354 10.11 -0.96 -12.12
CA GLU A 354 10.86 -2.03 -12.77
C GLU A 354 10.23 -2.45 -14.10
N TRP A 355 11.09 -2.84 -15.04
CA TRP A 355 10.67 -3.38 -16.33
C TRP A 355 10.93 -4.89 -16.38
N THR A 356 9.87 -5.66 -16.64
CA THR A 356 9.95 -7.11 -16.85
C THR A 356 9.71 -7.42 -18.32
N GLN A 357 10.64 -8.11 -18.98
CA GLN A 357 10.48 -8.55 -20.37
C GLN A 357 9.91 -9.97 -20.40
N HIS A 358 8.80 -10.17 -21.12
CA HIS A 358 8.12 -11.47 -21.18
C HIS A 358 8.67 -12.43 -22.24
N GLY A 359 9.80 -12.11 -22.89
CA GLY A 359 10.49 -13.01 -23.83
C GLY A 359 9.72 -13.38 -25.10
N VAL A 360 8.52 -12.83 -25.31
CA VAL A 360 7.68 -13.09 -26.49
C VAL A 360 7.97 -12.07 -27.58
N GLU A 361 8.13 -12.55 -28.83
CA GLU A 361 8.20 -11.71 -30.02
C GLU A 361 6.86 -11.68 -30.78
N LEU A 362 6.19 -10.54 -30.76
CA LEU A 362 4.95 -10.28 -31.47
C LEU A 362 5.19 -9.93 -32.95
N PRO A 363 4.18 -10.08 -33.82
CA PRO A 363 4.25 -9.67 -35.21
C PRO A 363 4.33 -8.14 -35.37
N LEU A 364 4.89 -7.68 -36.49
CA LEU A 364 4.95 -6.26 -36.85
C LEU A 364 3.52 -5.70 -36.98
N ARG A 365 3.15 -4.73 -36.16
CA ARG A 365 1.84 -4.05 -36.25
C ARG A 365 1.94 -2.56 -35.88
N ARG A 366 1.18 -1.73 -36.60
CA ARG A 366 0.87 -0.32 -36.29
C ARG A 366 -0.61 -0.20 -35.98
N HIS A 367 -0.98 0.73 -35.09
CA HIS A 367 -2.39 1.07 -34.80
C HIS A 367 -3.25 -0.13 -34.38
N ALA A 368 -2.66 -1.15 -33.74
CA ALA A 368 -3.43 -2.23 -33.14
C ALA A 368 -4.05 -1.73 -31.83
N GLY A 369 -5.33 -2.06 -31.61
CA GLY A 369 -5.91 -1.95 -30.28
C GLY A 369 -5.31 -3.04 -29.39
N VAL A 370 -4.96 -2.69 -28.16
CA VAL A 370 -4.44 -3.65 -27.18
C VAL A 370 -5.28 -3.61 -25.93
N VAL A 371 -5.59 -4.79 -25.40
CA VAL A 371 -6.34 -4.93 -24.16
C VAL A 371 -5.85 -6.18 -23.44
N VAL A 372 -5.79 -6.12 -22.12
CA VAL A 372 -5.60 -7.31 -21.29
C VAL A 372 -6.95 -7.66 -20.69
N VAL A 373 -7.33 -8.93 -20.82
CA VAL A 373 -8.52 -9.48 -20.17
C VAL A 373 -8.05 -10.67 -19.35
N ASN A 374 -8.25 -10.60 -18.03
CA ASN A 374 -7.66 -11.51 -17.06
C ASN A 374 -6.13 -11.55 -17.25
N ASP A 375 -5.55 -12.73 -17.49
CA ASP A 375 -4.11 -12.91 -17.73
C ASP A 375 -3.75 -13.08 -19.20
N SER A 376 -4.62 -12.63 -20.11
CA SER A 376 -4.42 -12.76 -21.55
C SER A 376 -4.36 -11.40 -22.24
N LEU A 377 -3.27 -11.17 -22.96
CA LEU A 377 -3.09 -10.00 -23.83
C LEU A 377 -3.74 -10.25 -25.20
N PHE A 378 -4.65 -9.38 -25.59
CA PHE A 378 -5.27 -9.37 -26.90
C PHE A 378 -4.77 -8.19 -27.74
N LEU A 379 -4.40 -8.47 -28.99
CA LEU A 379 -4.10 -7.47 -30.01
C LEU A 379 -5.16 -7.55 -31.11
N LEU A 380 -5.89 -6.45 -31.32
CA LEU A 380 -6.99 -6.37 -32.28
C LEU A 380 -6.63 -5.41 -33.42
N GLY A 381 -6.71 -5.92 -34.65
CA GLY A 381 -6.48 -5.13 -35.86
C GLY A 381 -5.03 -4.71 -36.08
N GLY A 382 -4.86 -3.48 -36.59
CA GLY A 382 -3.58 -2.92 -36.98
C GLY A 382 -3.06 -3.42 -38.34
N VAL A 383 -2.14 -2.66 -38.92
CA VAL A 383 -1.50 -2.95 -40.22
C VAL A 383 -0.01 -3.27 -40.01
N GLY A 384 0.51 -4.21 -40.80
CA GLY A 384 1.88 -4.70 -40.67
C GLY A 384 2.95 -3.77 -41.22
N GLY A 385 4.11 -4.36 -41.58
CA GLY A 385 5.22 -3.65 -42.18
C GLY A 385 4.92 -3.06 -43.56
N PHE A 386 4.02 -3.70 -44.31
CA PHE A 386 3.65 -3.33 -45.66
C PHE A 386 2.29 -2.63 -45.66
N ARG A 387 2.23 -1.49 -46.35
CA ARG A 387 1.02 -0.70 -46.51
C ARG A 387 0.25 -1.15 -47.75
#